data_AF-A0A6P1W6N6-F1
#
_entry.id   AF-A0A6P1W6N6-F1
#
_cell.length_a   1.000
_cell.length_b   1.000
_cell.length_c   1.000
_cell.angle_alpha   90.00
_cell.angle_beta   90.00
_cell.angle_gamma   90.00
#
_symmetry.space_group_name_H-M   'P 1'
#
loop_
_entity.id
_entity.type
_entity.pdbx_description
1 polymer ?
#
loop_
_entity_poly.entity_id
_entity_poly.type
_entity_poly.pdbx_seq_one_letter_code
_entity_poly.pdbx_strand_id
1 'polypeptide(L)'
;MYISVLQRNKKSRKSLHFKRMVTEVYRAEIAQPADIQQYLHIPLTELRQLNRWYFKHRLAPYLYPYRCYKSMKKHNQDAYVKALERRLAATEEENKLLKLKAEAFQTAIQLAEEQFQIPILKKSGTKRSTN
;
A
#
# COMPACT_ATOMS: atom_id res chain seq x y z
N MET A 1 41.45 -6.87 -11.95
CA MET A 1 40.62 -7.08 -13.17
C MET A 1 39.50 -6.03 -13.37
N TYR A 2 38.87 -5.50 -12.32
CA TYR A 2 37.72 -4.59 -12.45
C TYR A 2 38.01 -3.17 -12.99
N ILE A 3 39.17 -2.58 -12.69
CA ILE A 3 39.51 -1.22 -13.16
C ILE A 3 39.53 -1.16 -14.69
N SER A 4 40.07 -2.20 -15.35
CA SER A 4 40.12 -2.29 -16.81
C SER A 4 38.72 -2.27 -17.46
N VAL A 5 37.73 -2.89 -16.81
CA VAL A 5 36.33 -2.91 -17.26
C VAL A 5 35.71 -1.51 -17.13
N LEU A 6 35.96 -0.84 -16.00
CA LEU A 6 35.51 0.53 -15.77
C LEU A 6 36.17 1.52 -16.74
N GLN A 7 37.44 1.32 -17.07
CA GLN A 7 38.19 2.16 -17.99
C GLN A 7 37.68 2.04 -19.43
N ARG A 8 37.29 0.83 -19.87
CA ARG A 8 36.71 0.60 -21.20
C ARG A 8 35.36 1.29 -21.37
N ASN A 9 34.57 1.41 -20.29
CA ASN A 9 33.21 1.96 -20.35
C ASN A 9 33.15 3.49 -20.22
N LYS A 10 33.91 4.23 -21.04
CA LYS A 10 34.04 5.70 -20.97
C LYS A 10 32.72 6.45 -21.14
N LYS A 11 31.79 5.93 -21.96
CA LYS A 11 30.47 6.55 -22.23
C LYS A 11 29.59 6.59 -20.98
N SER A 12 29.78 5.66 -20.05
CA SER A 12 29.00 5.54 -18.82
C SER A 12 29.54 6.36 -17.64
N ARG A 13 30.65 7.11 -17.76
CA ARG A 13 31.31 7.78 -16.62
C ARG A 13 30.41 8.70 -15.80
N LYS A 14 29.46 9.36 -16.46
CA LYS A 14 28.47 10.23 -15.80
C LYS A 14 27.30 9.44 -15.17
N SER A 15 27.14 8.17 -15.53
CA SER A 15 26.03 7.34 -15.06
C SER A 15 26.13 7.03 -13.58
N LEU A 16 24.97 6.88 -12.95
CA LEU A 16 24.86 6.45 -11.56
C LEU A 16 25.47 5.06 -11.34
N HIS A 17 25.27 4.16 -12.30
CA HIS A 17 25.77 2.80 -12.25
C HIS A 17 27.30 2.76 -12.23
N PHE A 18 27.96 3.53 -13.09
CA PHE A 18 29.42 3.65 -13.09
C PHE A 18 29.94 4.16 -11.74
N LYS A 19 29.34 5.24 -11.22
CA LYS A 19 29.71 5.81 -9.92
C LYS A 19 29.57 4.79 -8.78
N ARG A 20 28.52 3.96 -8.81
CA ARG A 20 28.33 2.86 -7.86
C ARG A 20 29.41 1.79 -7.97
N MET A 21 29.73 1.34 -9.18
CA MET A 21 30.77 0.33 -9.37
C MET A 21 32.15 0.83 -8.92
N VAL A 22 32.49 2.08 -9.20
CA VAL A 22 33.74 2.69 -8.70
C VAL A 22 33.81 2.64 -7.18
N THR A 23 32.72 3.02 -6.50
CA THR A 23 32.67 2.97 -5.03
C THR A 23 32.69 1.55 -4.47
N GLU A 24 32.09 0.58 -5.17
CA GLU A 24 32.12 -0.84 -4.77
C GLU A 24 33.54 -1.39 -4.87
N VAL A 25 34.23 -1.15 -5.99
CA VAL A 25 35.62 -1.57 -6.20
C VAL A 25 36.56 -0.94 -5.17
N TYR A 26 36.35 0.35 -4.84
CA TYR A 26 37.09 1.04 -3.78
C TYR A 26 36.84 0.41 -2.40
N ARG A 27 35.57 0.20 -2.01
CA ARG A 27 35.21 -0.32 -0.69
C ARG A 27 35.54 -1.80 -0.50
N ALA A 28 35.57 -2.57 -1.58
CA ALA A 28 35.98 -3.97 -1.57
C ALA A 28 37.51 -4.13 -1.64
N GLU A 29 38.27 -3.02 -1.60
CA GLU A 29 39.73 -3.00 -1.66
C GLU A 29 40.31 -3.70 -2.91
N ILE A 30 39.50 -3.80 -3.97
CA ILE A 30 39.89 -4.37 -5.26
C ILE A 30 40.82 -3.41 -6.02
N ALA A 31 40.71 -2.11 -5.76
CA ALA A 31 41.57 -1.07 -6.32
C ALA A 31 41.98 -0.07 -5.23
N GLN A 32 43.25 0.32 -5.24
CA GLN A 32 43.71 1.38 -4.35
C GLN A 32 43.24 2.75 -4.86
N PRO A 33 43.11 3.77 -3.99
CA PRO A 33 42.77 5.13 -4.39
C PRO A 33 43.71 5.69 -5.47
N ALA A 34 45.00 5.36 -5.38
CA ALA A 34 46.01 5.75 -6.34
C ALA A 34 45.71 5.18 -7.74
N ASP A 35 45.32 3.91 -7.82
CA ASP A 35 44.95 3.25 -9.08
C ASP A 35 43.68 3.89 -9.67
N ILE A 36 42.68 4.16 -8.83
CA ILE A 36 41.44 4.81 -9.27
C ILE A 36 41.74 6.21 -9.84
N GLN A 37 42.63 6.96 -9.19
CA GLN A 37 43.04 8.26 -9.66
C GLN A 37 43.83 8.17 -10.97
N GLN A 38 44.77 7.22 -11.08
CA GLN A 38 45.62 7.06 -12.25
C GLN A 38 44.83 6.57 -13.48
N TYR A 39 44.00 5.54 -13.33
CA TYR A 39 43.33 4.87 -14.46
C TYR A 39 41.95 5.44 -14.79
N LEU A 40 41.20 5.91 -13.79
CA LEU A 40 39.85 6.44 -13.98
C LEU A 40 39.79 7.98 -13.99
N HIS A 41 40.89 8.65 -13.63
CA HIS A 41 41.00 10.11 -13.50
C HIS A 41 39.98 10.70 -12.52
N ILE A 42 39.65 9.94 -11.47
CA ILE A 42 38.75 10.38 -10.40
C ILE A 42 39.63 10.86 -9.24
N PRO A 43 39.59 12.15 -8.87
CA PRO A 43 40.39 12.65 -7.76
C PRO A 43 39.89 12.07 -6.43
N LEU A 44 40.79 11.99 -5.46
CA LEU A 44 40.49 11.46 -4.13
C LEU A 44 39.31 12.18 -3.45
N THR A 45 39.17 13.49 -3.68
CA THR A 45 38.06 14.31 -3.17
C THR A 45 36.71 13.85 -3.74
N GLU A 46 36.63 13.62 -5.04
CA GLU A 46 35.45 13.09 -5.70
C GLU A 46 35.16 11.66 -5.23
N LEU A 47 36.18 10.81 -5.11
CA LEU A 47 36.02 9.44 -4.60
C LEU A 47 35.44 9.42 -3.17
N ARG A 48 35.89 10.33 -2.29
CA ARG A 48 35.33 10.51 -0.94
C ARG A 48 33.87 10.98 -0.98
N GLN A 49 33.54 11.92 -1.87
CA GLN A 49 32.16 12.38 -2.03
C GLN A 49 31.24 11.25 -2.53
N LEU A 50 31.70 10.48 -3.52
CA LEU A 50 30.98 9.32 -4.03
C LEU A 50 30.76 8.28 -2.93
N ASN A 51 31.78 8.00 -2.11
CA ASN A 51 31.66 7.05 -1.00
C ASN A 51 30.66 7.53 0.07
N ARG A 52 30.66 8.84 0.40
CA ARG A 52 29.66 9.44 1.32
C ARG A 52 28.24 9.31 0.77
N TRP A 53 28.06 9.65 -0.51
CA TRP A 53 26.76 9.53 -1.18
C TRP A 53 26.28 8.07 -1.22
N TYR A 54 27.17 7.15 -1.59
CA TYR A 54 26.91 5.72 -1.62
C TYR A 54 26.49 5.19 -0.26
N PHE A 55 27.21 5.57 0.80
CA PHE A 55 26.86 5.18 2.16
C PHE A 55 25.48 5.71 2.54
N LYS A 56 25.23 7.01 2.35
CA LYS A 56 23.96 7.66 2.73
C LYS A 56 22.74 7.05 2.01
N HIS A 57 22.85 6.80 0.72
CA HIS A 57 21.69 6.44 -0.10
C HIS A 57 21.56 4.95 -0.38
N ARG A 58 22.64 4.19 -0.34
CA ARG A 58 22.62 2.76 -0.60
C ARG A 58 22.79 1.93 0.66
N LEU A 59 23.78 2.22 1.50
CA LEU A 59 24.07 1.36 2.67
C LEU A 59 23.24 1.72 3.91
N ALA A 60 23.06 3.00 4.19
CA ALA A 60 22.39 3.46 5.40
C ALA A 60 20.97 2.92 5.56
N PRO A 61 20.14 2.76 4.49
CA PRO A 61 18.84 2.12 4.62
C PRO A 61 18.89 0.67 5.13
N TYR A 62 19.92 -0.10 4.75
CA TYR A 62 20.07 -1.49 5.19
C TYR A 62 20.76 -1.62 6.54
N LEU A 63 21.74 -0.75 6.85
CA LEU A 63 22.49 -0.78 8.11
C LEU A 63 21.76 -0.08 9.26
N TYR A 64 21.00 0.97 8.96
CA TYR A 64 20.30 1.81 9.93
C TYR A 64 18.84 2.04 9.52
N PRO A 65 18.04 0.96 9.41
CA PRO A 65 16.65 1.06 8.95
C PRO A 65 15.84 2.04 9.82
N TYR A 66 16.08 2.04 11.14
CA TYR A 66 15.41 2.93 12.08
C TYR A 66 15.62 4.45 11.83
N ARG A 67 16.68 4.85 11.11
CA ARG A 67 16.93 6.26 10.76
C ARG A 67 16.28 6.67 9.44
N CYS A 68 16.03 5.70 8.56
CA CYS A 68 15.58 5.94 7.19
C CYS A 68 14.06 5.83 7.05
N TYR A 69 13.41 5.00 7.87
CA TYR A 69 11.96 4.89 7.88
C TYR A 69 11.38 5.91 8.87
N LYS A 70 10.74 6.96 8.33
CA LYS A 70 9.79 7.73 9.13
C LYS A 70 8.67 6.78 9.52
N SER A 71 8.31 6.72 10.80
CA SER A 71 7.11 5.98 11.22
C SER A 71 5.94 6.45 10.36
N MET A 72 5.25 5.52 9.70
CA MET A 72 4.04 5.86 8.95
C MET A 72 3.09 6.64 9.88
N LYS A 73 2.36 7.62 9.31
CA LYS A 73 1.32 8.32 10.08
C LYS A 73 0.43 7.25 10.69
N LYS A 74 0.28 7.23 12.02
CA LYS A 74 -0.67 6.35 12.68
C LYS A 74 -2.03 6.64 12.05
N HIS A 75 -2.65 5.61 11.48
CA HIS A 75 -4.00 5.73 10.97
C HIS A 75 -4.87 6.23 12.12
N ASN A 76 -5.66 7.29 11.92
CA ASN A 76 -6.57 7.82 12.95
C ASN A 76 -7.68 6.78 13.18
N GLN A 77 -7.37 5.75 13.98
CA GLN A 77 -8.27 4.65 14.31
C GLN A 77 -9.56 5.20 14.94
N ASP A 78 -9.46 6.23 15.77
CA ASP A 78 -10.61 6.87 16.41
C ASP A 78 -11.58 7.50 15.40
N ALA A 79 -11.06 8.15 14.36
CA ALA A 79 -11.89 8.74 13.31
C ALA A 79 -12.61 7.65 12.49
N TYR A 80 -11.94 6.53 12.26
CA TYR A 80 -12.51 5.39 11.55
C TYR A 80 -13.59 4.68 12.38
N VAL A 81 -13.34 4.43 13.66
CA VAL A 81 -14.32 3.83 14.59
C VAL A 81 -15.56 4.70 14.68
N LYS A 82 -15.39 6.02 14.87
CA LYS A 82 -16.50 6.98 14.92
C LYS A 82 -17.31 7.03 13.62
N ALA A 83 -16.66 6.86 12.46
CA ALA A 83 -17.35 6.78 11.18
C ALA A 83 -18.15 5.47 11.04
N LEU A 84 -17.63 4.37 11.59
CA LEU A 84 -18.29 3.07 11.58
C LEU A 84 -19.54 3.06 12.46
N GLU A 85 -19.43 3.60 13.67
CA GLU A 85 -20.54 3.73 14.62
C GLU A 85 -21.71 4.52 14.01
N ARG A 86 -21.42 5.62 13.31
CA ARG A 86 -22.44 6.41 12.61
C ARG A 86 -23.16 5.63 11.52
N ARG A 87 -22.42 4.80 10.77
CA ARG A 87 -23.02 3.95 9.72
C ARG A 87 -23.93 2.90 10.34
N LEU A 88 -23.51 2.27 11.44
CA LEU A 88 -24.35 1.29 12.15
C LEU A 88 -25.65 1.93 12.62
N ALA A 89 -25.59 3.07 13.30
CA ALA A 89 -26.78 3.78 13.77
C ALA A 89 -27.76 4.10 12.63
N ALA A 90 -27.26 4.63 11.50
CA ALA A 90 -28.10 4.93 10.33
C ALA A 90 -28.77 3.67 9.77
N THR A 91 -28.03 2.57 9.64
CA THR A 91 -28.60 1.30 9.13
C THR A 91 -29.60 0.67 10.09
N GLU A 92 -29.45 0.86 11.40
CA GLU A 92 -30.41 0.39 12.39
C GLU A 92 -31.73 1.19 12.32
N GLU A 93 -31.64 2.50 12.12
CA GLU A 93 -32.81 3.36 11.92
C GLU A 93 -33.57 2.99 10.64
N GLU A 94 -32.86 2.80 9.53
CA GLU A 94 -33.46 2.35 8.26
C GLU A 94 -34.16 0.99 8.42
N ASN A 95 -33.52 0.04 9.11
CA ASN A 95 -34.12 -1.26 9.38
C ASN A 95 -35.38 -1.18 10.24
N LYS A 96 -35.40 -0.31 11.26
CA LYS A 96 -36.61 -0.08 12.07
C LYS A 96 -37.75 0.47 11.22
N LEU A 97 -37.48 1.44 10.36
CA LEU A 97 -38.48 2.00 9.44
C LEU A 97 -39.01 0.96 8.46
N LEU A 98 -38.15 0.10 7.90
CA LEU A 98 -38.56 -0.96 6.99
C LEU A 98 -39.44 -2.01 7.69
N LYS A 99 -39.13 -2.37 8.94
CA LYS A 99 -39.97 -3.26 9.75
C LYS A 99 -41.36 -2.68 10.00
N LEU A 100 -41.43 -1.40 10.40
CA LEU A 100 -42.71 -0.71 10.61
C LEU A 100 -43.55 -0.66 9.32
N LYS A 101 -42.92 -0.41 8.17
CA LYS A 101 -43.61 -0.45 6.87
C LYS A 101 -44.13 -1.85 6.55
N ALA A 102 -43.32 -2.88 6.78
CA ALA A 102 -43.73 -4.27 6.55
C ALA A 102 -44.92 -4.66 7.43
N GLU A 103 -44.90 -4.29 8.71
CA GLU A 103 -46.01 -4.50 9.66
C GLU A 103 -47.27 -3.76 9.21
N ALA A 104 -47.16 -2.49 8.80
CA ALA A 104 -48.29 -1.72 8.29
C ALA A 104 -48.92 -2.33 7.02
N PHE A 105 -48.11 -2.89 6.11
CA PHE A 105 -48.64 -3.59 4.95
C PHE A 105 -49.33 -4.90 5.34
N GLN A 106 -48.79 -5.66 6.29
CA GLN A 106 -49.42 -6.89 6.77
C GLN A 106 -50.78 -6.62 7.41
N THR A 107 -50.88 -5.59 8.25
CA THR A 107 -52.16 -5.23 8.88
C THR A 107 -53.19 -4.73 7.86
N ALA A 108 -52.77 -3.93 6.88
CA ALA A 108 -53.65 -3.49 5.80
C ALA A 108 -54.19 -4.66 4.97
N ILE A 109 -53.34 -5.66 4.68
CA ILE A 109 -53.73 -6.90 4.00
C ILE A 109 -54.76 -7.67 4.83
N GLN A 110 -54.50 -7.86 6.13
CA GLN A 110 -55.43 -8.57 7.02
C GLN A 110 -56.80 -7.88 7.07
N LEU A 111 -56.83 -6.55 7.24
CA LEU A 111 -58.09 -5.79 7.25
C LEU A 111 -58.84 -5.90 5.93
N ALA A 112 -58.14 -5.84 4.79
CA ALA A 112 -58.75 -5.99 3.47
C ALA A 112 -59.38 -7.38 3.25
N GLU A 113 -58.71 -8.43 3.71
CA GLU A 113 -59.20 -9.80 3.59
C GLU A 113 -60.36 -10.08 4.56
N GLU A 114 -60.25 -9.66 5.82
CA GLU A 114 -61.23 -9.95 6.87
C GLU A 114 -62.49 -9.08 6.76
N GLN A 115 -62.33 -7.76 6.58
CA GLN A 115 -63.44 -6.81 6.63
C GLN A 115 -64.07 -6.57 5.26
N PHE A 116 -63.26 -6.53 4.20
CA PHE A 116 -63.72 -6.19 2.85
C PHE A 116 -63.82 -7.40 1.93
N GLN A 117 -63.39 -8.59 2.38
CA GLN A 117 -63.39 -9.84 1.60
C GLN A 117 -62.65 -9.72 0.27
N ILE A 118 -61.66 -8.82 0.19
CA ILE A 118 -60.82 -8.62 -0.99
C ILE A 118 -59.60 -9.53 -0.83
N PRO A 119 -59.45 -10.60 -1.63
CA PRO A 119 -58.31 -11.49 -1.52
C PRO A 119 -57.06 -10.82 -2.11
N ILE A 120 -56.16 -10.35 -1.24
CA ILE A 120 -54.90 -9.70 -1.65
C ILE A 120 -53.78 -10.75 -1.72
N LEU A 121 -53.67 -11.63 -0.72
CA LEU A 121 -52.70 -12.69 -0.73
C LEU A 121 -53.13 -13.80 -1.69
N LYS A 122 -52.17 -14.27 -2.48
CA LYS A 122 -52.37 -15.45 -3.30
C LYS A 122 -52.59 -16.65 -2.38
N LYS A 123 -53.72 -17.34 -2.54
CA LYS A 123 -53.98 -18.61 -1.84
C LYS A 123 -52.79 -19.54 -2.06
N SER A 124 -52.32 -20.16 -0.98
CA SER A 124 -51.21 -21.11 -1.08
C SER A 124 -51.56 -22.18 -2.13
N GLY A 125 -50.80 -22.23 -3.21
CA GLY A 125 -50.96 -23.25 -4.24
C GLY A 125 -50.54 -24.62 -3.69
N THR A 126 -50.93 -25.69 -4.38
CA THR A 126 -50.51 -27.06 -4.06
C THR A 126 -49.00 -27.10 -3.86
N LYS A 127 -48.53 -27.39 -2.64
CA LYS A 127 -47.09 -27.55 -2.35
C LYS A 127 -46.55 -28.62 -3.29
N ARG A 128 -45.46 -28.33 -4.02
CA ARG A 128 -44.76 -29.34 -4.82
C ARG A 128 -44.31 -30.44 -3.85
N SER A 129 -44.76 -31.67 -4.10
CA SER A 129 -44.21 -32.88 -3.49
C SER A 129 -42.71 -32.89 -3.74
N THR A 130 -41.92 -32.70 -2.69
CA THR A 130 -40.48 -32.92 -2.76
C THR A 130 -40.25 -34.42 -2.70
N ASN A 131 -39.97 -35.03 -3.85
CA ASN A 131 -39.37 -36.36 -3.93
C ASN A 131 -37.88 -36.27 -3.65
#